data_AF-A0A919R6E7-F1
#
_entry.id   AF-A0A919R6E7-F1
#
_cell.length_a   1.000
_cell.length_b   1.000
_cell.length_c   1.000
_cell.angle_alpha   90.00
_cell.angle_beta   90.00
_cell.angle_gamma   90.00
#
_symmetry.space_group_name_H-M   'P 1'
#
loop_
_entity.id
_entity.type
_entity.pdbx_description
1 polymer ?
#
loop_
_entity_poly.entity_id
_entity_poly.type
_entity_poly.pdbx_seq_one_letter_code
_entity_poly.pdbx_strand_id
1 'polypeptide(L)'
;MTGDEHPLLIVNIVGPLGIGKTRLLTALAGGFVDLGRSPDATEVRTGPARTRPGGLSGGGRAGDGLVPGTPTLAGSAPHGSVPHEPPPLAIDGVDTDRRAAAAARFLDRAGRGRFLVAGRLPLAARPGWTHRAVVTVELRPWAPADIRELAAALGVPGPEAAEQVVRLSGGIPLIAESLCRAFRRATDPGPPGALADLAATEVLNRLATESPGPGATALPVVATVDGADQDLLAALARVPSGAFTRLGRLSVVRPDRHGLTVAEPYRTLLDLAYRWRHPVRRDELAVRGAAHRHRQLARTTDPPLRARLTDQVLYLAGHGPARRDLFTEAAGAFSIRRAGDGDAETIARLIRLWAATEGLAARLAERMRDRWLAGTDHGFHLVVDTGGRSVGMANLTPLIPDGAPALEPLLQQHAGPLLDAMRSGSVVGMMAVEPRSAAAQPVLVRHILRTAVASGGLVVSTPWVPYQRIAARFGLDHLGDTRHDLYRCGRPSALYTRAFTPHDLPSWLRGMQGPHPAAASRPAGLVRDALRDLHRPDRLAASPLHALSGHGPVPLADLLRHAVDALAASAAPADAEAGRILRLYYLQRAGGHDLLAHRLHLSRATYFRRLDHGLAQVTAIVTQALATPGPPG
;
A
#
# COMPACT_ATOMS: atom_id res chain seq x y z
N MET A 1 53.57 -28.30 5.10
CA MET A 1 52.79 -27.32 5.88
C MET A 1 52.39 -26.19 4.96
N THR A 2 51.35 -26.40 4.17
CA THR A 2 50.66 -25.35 3.40
C THR A 2 49.68 -24.70 4.36
N GLY A 3 49.97 -23.47 4.80
CA GLY A 3 49.08 -22.74 5.70
C GLY A 3 47.75 -22.50 5.01
N ASP A 4 46.67 -23.06 5.57
CA ASP A 4 45.30 -22.78 5.15
C ASP A 4 45.01 -21.28 5.37
N GLU A 5 45.26 -20.48 4.34
CA GLU A 5 44.78 -19.11 4.28
C GLU A 5 43.27 -19.16 4.06
N HIS A 6 42.49 -19.13 5.15
CA HIS A 6 41.05 -18.94 5.04
C HIS A 6 40.77 -17.59 4.37
N PRO A 7 40.18 -17.57 3.16
CA PRO A 7 39.88 -16.32 2.46
C PRO A 7 38.84 -15.52 3.24
N LEU A 8 38.88 -14.20 3.09
CA LEU A 8 37.89 -13.28 3.64
C LEU A 8 36.50 -13.62 3.08
N LEU A 9 35.63 -14.20 3.90
CA LEU A 9 34.25 -14.52 3.51
C LEU A 9 33.30 -13.47 4.07
N ILE A 10 32.64 -12.74 3.16
CA ILE A 10 31.66 -11.73 3.52
C ILE A 10 30.28 -12.17 3.06
N VAL A 11 29.37 -12.36 4.01
CA VAL A 11 27.95 -12.58 3.74
C VAL A 11 27.20 -11.29 4.06
N ASN A 12 26.62 -10.68 3.03
CA ASN A 12 25.83 -9.47 3.13
C ASN A 12 24.34 -9.83 3.28
N ILE A 13 23.76 -9.56 4.45
CA ILE A 13 22.35 -9.79 4.76
C ILE A 13 21.55 -8.53 4.46
N VAL A 14 20.73 -8.58 3.42
CA VAL A 14 19.95 -7.44 2.94
C VAL A 14 18.48 -7.64 3.24
N GLY A 15 17.75 -6.58 3.55
CA GLY A 15 16.28 -6.66 3.62
C GLY A 15 15.66 -5.40 4.22
N PRO A 16 14.32 -5.29 4.16
CA PRO A 16 13.61 -4.10 4.63
C PRO A 16 13.79 -3.87 6.14
N LEU A 17 13.36 -2.70 6.61
CA LEU A 17 13.27 -2.42 8.04
C LEU A 17 12.50 -3.53 8.76
N GLY A 18 12.86 -3.87 10.00
CA GLY A 18 12.04 -4.78 10.81
C GLY A 18 11.92 -6.24 10.33
N ILE A 19 12.63 -6.65 9.27
CA ILE A 19 12.54 -8.02 8.72
C ILE A 19 13.22 -9.09 9.60
N GLY A 20 14.00 -8.68 10.60
CA GLY A 20 14.69 -9.60 11.52
C GLY A 20 16.19 -9.75 11.30
N LYS A 21 16.84 -8.90 10.49
CA LYS A 21 18.30 -8.92 10.26
C LYS A 21 19.11 -9.03 11.56
N THR A 22 18.89 -8.14 12.52
CA THR A 22 19.60 -8.13 13.80
C THR A 22 19.39 -9.41 14.61
N ARG A 23 18.18 -10.00 14.56
CA ARG A 23 17.91 -11.28 15.25
C ARG A 23 18.66 -12.43 14.60
N LEU A 24 18.66 -12.48 13.27
CA LEU A 24 19.42 -13.47 12.52
C LEU A 24 20.92 -13.35 12.80
N LEU A 25 21.46 -12.13 12.77
CA LEU A 25 22.86 -11.88 13.13
C LEU A 25 23.18 -12.34 14.56
N THR A 26 22.31 -12.05 15.51
CA THR A 26 22.50 -12.44 16.92
C THR A 26 22.48 -13.96 17.09
N ALA A 27 21.69 -14.68 16.31
CA ALA A 27 21.60 -16.14 16.38
C ALA A 27 22.83 -16.84 15.75
N LEU A 28 23.50 -16.19 14.79
CA LEU A 28 24.59 -16.81 14.02
C LEU A 28 25.99 -16.35 14.41
N ALA A 29 26.14 -15.16 15.01
CA ALA A 29 27.44 -14.53 15.23
C ALA A 29 28.00 -14.75 16.64
N GLY A 30 29.33 -14.86 16.74
CA GLY A 30 30.05 -14.95 18.02
C GLY A 30 30.44 -13.59 18.63
N GLY A 31 30.27 -12.51 17.86
CA GLY A 31 30.51 -11.13 18.28
C GLY A 31 29.68 -10.16 17.45
N PHE A 32 29.57 -8.91 17.89
CA PHE A 32 28.67 -7.93 17.26
C PHE A 32 29.26 -6.51 17.23
N VAL A 33 29.16 -5.85 16.07
CA VAL A 33 29.50 -4.45 15.83
C VAL A 33 28.26 -3.71 15.35
N ASP A 34 27.80 -2.71 16.10
CA ASP A 34 26.64 -1.89 15.75
C ASP A 34 27.09 -0.51 15.23
N LEU A 35 27.10 -0.33 13.91
CA LEU A 35 27.48 0.96 13.30
C LEU A 35 26.42 2.06 13.47
N GLY A 36 25.23 1.71 13.96
CA GLY A 36 24.24 2.68 14.40
C GLY A 36 24.66 3.40 15.68
N ARG A 37 25.40 2.72 16.56
CA ARG A 37 25.88 3.24 17.85
C ARG A 37 27.34 3.68 17.81
N SER A 38 28.19 2.95 17.09
CA SER A 38 29.62 3.25 16.93
C SER A 38 29.93 3.45 15.44
N PRO A 39 29.69 4.65 14.88
CA PRO A 39 29.80 4.90 13.44
C PRO A 39 31.22 4.75 12.88
N ASP A 40 32.24 4.77 13.73
CA ASP A 40 33.64 4.61 13.34
C ASP A 40 34.17 3.18 13.50
N ALA A 41 33.28 2.23 13.86
CA ALA A 41 33.60 0.81 14.02
C ALA A 41 34.79 0.54 14.96
N THR A 42 34.94 1.36 16.01
CA THR A 42 36.06 1.27 16.96
C THR A 42 35.78 0.31 18.12
N GLU A 43 34.50 0.05 18.40
CA GLU A 43 34.08 -0.75 19.55
C GLU A 43 33.52 -2.10 19.07
N VAL A 44 34.31 -3.17 19.19
CA VAL A 44 33.84 -4.55 19.00
C VAL A 44 33.33 -5.05 20.34
N ARG A 45 32.04 -5.37 20.43
CA ARG A 45 31.50 -6.07 21.59
C ARG A 45 31.71 -7.57 21.40
N THR A 46 32.70 -8.10 22.10
CA THR A 46 32.91 -9.53 22.24
C THR A 46 32.06 -10.04 23.40
N GLY A 47 31.12 -10.93 23.10
CA GLY A 47 30.20 -11.53 24.07
C GLY A 47 28.83 -11.80 23.43
N PRO A 48 28.10 -12.84 23.89
CA PRO A 48 26.78 -13.15 23.37
C PRO A 48 25.91 -11.90 23.52
N ALA A 49 25.33 -11.43 22.42
CA ALA A 49 24.48 -10.25 22.44
C ALA A 49 23.28 -10.54 23.34
N ARG A 50 23.34 -10.08 24.59
CA ARG A 50 22.19 -10.12 25.50
C ARG A 50 21.09 -9.29 24.87
N THR A 51 20.14 -9.95 24.20
CA THR A 51 18.87 -9.34 23.82
C THR A 51 18.21 -8.87 25.11
N ARG A 52 18.23 -7.56 25.38
CA ARG A 52 17.38 -7.00 26.44
C ARG A 52 15.93 -7.34 26.07
N PRO A 53 15.18 -8.10 26.87
CA PRO A 53 13.74 -8.07 26.76
C PRO A 53 13.31 -6.62 27.02
N GLY A 54 12.47 -6.07 26.14
CA GLY A 54 11.98 -4.70 26.27
C GLY A 54 11.40 -4.47 27.67
N GLY A 55 11.77 -3.34 28.29
CA GLY A 55 11.58 -3.05 29.71
C GLY A 55 10.17 -3.32 30.25
N LEU A 56 10.14 -4.17 31.27
CA LEU A 56 9.08 -4.24 32.28
C LEU A 56 9.68 -3.72 33.58
N SER A 57 9.34 -2.50 33.96
CA SER A 57 9.42 -2.03 35.33
C SER A 57 8.04 -2.22 35.94
N GLY A 58 7.88 -3.23 36.78
CA GLY A 58 6.62 -3.52 37.48
C GLY A 58 6.76 -4.81 38.27
N GLY A 59 7.04 -4.68 39.56
CA GLY A 59 7.21 -5.80 40.48
C GLY A 59 5.93 -6.63 40.62
N GLY A 60 6.11 -7.94 40.73
CA GLY A 60 5.05 -8.90 41.01
C GLY A 60 5.66 -10.30 41.15
N ARG A 61 5.38 -10.94 42.28
CA ARG A 61 5.98 -12.18 42.79
C ARG A 61 5.79 -13.41 41.89
N ALA A 62 6.68 -14.37 42.15
CA ALA A 62 6.83 -15.70 41.59
C ALA A 62 5.54 -16.52 41.42
N GLY A 63 5.51 -17.28 40.33
CA GLY A 63 4.64 -18.42 40.10
C GLY A 63 5.25 -19.26 38.99
N ASP A 64 5.84 -20.41 39.38
CA ASP A 64 6.37 -21.43 38.47
C ASP A 64 5.28 -21.97 37.55
N GLY A 65 5.60 -22.04 36.25
CA GLY A 65 4.74 -22.62 35.24
C GLY A 65 5.54 -22.96 34.00
N LEU A 66 5.84 -24.26 33.84
CA LEU A 66 6.51 -24.86 32.68
C LEU A 66 5.90 -24.40 31.35
N VAL A 67 6.75 -24.00 30.41
CA VAL A 67 6.43 -23.92 28.98
C VAL A 67 7.03 -25.15 28.28
N PRO A 68 6.25 -25.95 27.53
CA PRO A 68 6.78 -27.06 26.74
C PRO A 68 7.21 -26.58 25.34
N GLY A 69 8.29 -27.17 24.81
CA GLY A 69 8.57 -27.14 23.36
C GLY A 69 9.89 -26.50 22.95
N THR A 70 11.03 -27.00 23.43
CA THR A 70 12.30 -26.96 22.69
C THR A 70 12.67 -28.40 22.33
N PRO A 71 12.96 -28.74 21.06
CA PRO A 71 13.38 -30.09 20.72
C PRO A 71 14.77 -30.32 21.32
N THR A 72 14.83 -31.16 22.36
CA THR A 72 16.07 -31.61 22.98
C THR A 72 16.64 -32.73 22.10
N LEU A 73 17.57 -32.39 21.21
CA LEU A 73 18.43 -33.37 20.55
C LEU A 73 19.56 -33.75 21.51
N ALA A 74 19.31 -34.74 22.36
CA ALA A 74 20.34 -35.39 23.18
C ALA A 74 20.56 -36.81 22.64
N GLY A 75 21.47 -36.91 21.67
CA GLY A 75 22.05 -38.18 21.20
C GLY A 75 23.57 -38.06 21.27
N SER A 76 24.14 -38.53 22.38
CA SER A 76 25.57 -38.52 22.66
C SER A 76 26.29 -39.57 21.80
N ALA A 77 27.03 -39.14 20.79
CA ALA A 77 28.01 -39.96 20.07
C ALA A 77 29.43 -39.40 20.31
N PRO A 78 30.47 -40.25 20.40
CA PRO A 78 31.80 -39.81 20.81
C PRO A 78 32.47 -38.94 19.74
N HIS A 79 32.95 -37.79 20.18
CA HIS A 79 33.55 -36.72 19.37
C HIS A 79 34.92 -37.10 18.83
N GLY A 80 35.01 -37.28 17.50
CA GLY A 80 36.19 -36.81 16.79
C GLY A 80 36.21 -35.29 16.85
N SER A 81 37.27 -34.69 17.38
CA SER A 81 37.43 -33.25 17.52
C SER A 81 37.56 -32.59 16.14
N VAL A 82 36.43 -32.29 15.50
CA VAL A 82 36.40 -31.40 14.35
C VAL A 82 36.86 -30.03 14.85
N PRO A 83 37.90 -29.42 14.25
CA PRO A 83 38.33 -28.08 14.65
C PRO A 83 37.13 -27.13 14.56
N HIS A 84 36.70 -26.61 15.71
CA HIS A 84 35.58 -25.68 15.80
C HIS A 84 36.00 -24.35 15.16
N GLU A 85 35.64 -24.22 13.91
CA GLU A 85 35.85 -23.04 13.09
C GLU A 85 35.19 -21.83 13.78
N PRO A 86 35.90 -20.71 14.04
CA PRO A 86 35.42 -19.63 14.91
C PRO A 86 34.17 -18.95 14.33
N PRO A 87 33.14 -18.67 15.14
CA PRO A 87 31.87 -18.12 14.66
C PRO A 87 32.08 -16.77 13.96
N PRO A 88 31.24 -16.41 12.97
CA PRO A 88 31.41 -15.17 12.22
C PRO A 88 31.17 -13.94 13.09
N LEU A 89 31.79 -12.81 12.72
CA LEU A 89 31.55 -11.51 13.34
C LEU A 89 30.44 -10.76 12.62
N ALA A 90 29.42 -10.31 13.35
CA ALA A 90 28.32 -9.53 12.78
C ALA A 90 28.62 -8.02 12.78
N ILE A 91 28.31 -7.35 11.67
CA ILE A 91 28.35 -5.89 11.51
C ILE A 91 26.95 -5.44 11.07
N ASP A 92 26.22 -4.73 11.94
CA ASP A 92 24.86 -4.25 11.65
C ASP A 92 24.83 -2.75 11.35
N GLY A 93 23.76 -2.31 10.68
CA GLY A 93 23.46 -0.91 10.40
C GLY A 93 24.25 -0.32 9.23
N VAL A 94 24.70 -1.14 8.28
CA VAL A 94 25.53 -0.72 7.13
C VAL A 94 24.67 -0.08 6.04
N ASP A 95 23.98 0.99 6.39
CA ASP A 95 22.87 1.52 5.59
C ASP A 95 23.19 2.78 4.77
N THR A 96 24.28 3.46 5.09
CA THR A 96 24.75 4.65 4.37
C THR A 96 26.11 4.38 3.74
N ASP A 97 26.49 5.14 2.71
CA ASP A 97 27.82 5.02 2.10
C ASP A 97 28.93 5.26 3.13
N ARG A 98 28.74 6.20 4.06
CA ARG A 98 29.66 6.43 5.17
C ARG A 98 29.84 5.18 6.05
N ARG A 99 28.73 4.52 6.43
CA ARG A 99 28.79 3.30 7.26
C ARG A 99 29.32 2.09 6.48
N ALA A 100 29.02 1.99 5.19
CA ALA A 100 29.60 0.98 4.30
C ALA A 100 31.11 1.16 4.15
N ALA A 101 31.59 2.40 4.01
CA ALA A 101 33.03 2.68 4.00
C ALA A 101 33.69 2.37 5.35
N ALA A 102 33.02 2.65 6.47
CA ALA A 102 33.52 2.29 7.80
C ALA A 102 33.61 0.76 7.97
N ALA A 103 32.58 0.01 7.56
CA ALA A 103 32.60 -1.44 7.54
C ALA A 103 33.75 -1.98 6.66
N ALA A 104 33.94 -1.43 5.45
CA ALA A 104 35.04 -1.83 4.56
C ALA A 104 36.42 -1.65 5.23
N ARG A 105 36.68 -0.47 5.81
CA ARG A 105 37.93 -0.21 6.55
C ARG A 105 38.12 -1.12 7.77
N PHE A 106 37.02 -1.49 8.42
CA PHE A 106 37.07 -2.45 9.52
C PHE A 106 37.49 -3.84 9.03
N LEU A 107 36.90 -4.31 7.92
CA LEU A 107 37.27 -5.59 7.31
C LEU A 107 38.71 -5.61 6.82
N ASP A 108 39.20 -4.51 6.23
CA ASP A 108 40.58 -4.40 5.75
C ASP A 108 41.58 -4.50 6.90
N ARG A 109 41.27 -3.90 8.06
CA ARG A 109 42.10 -4.01 9.27
C ARG A 109 42.06 -5.41 9.88
N ALA A 110 40.93 -6.09 9.80
CA ALA A 110 40.81 -7.45 10.32
C ALA A 110 41.62 -8.46 9.47
N GLY A 111 41.74 -8.21 8.16
CA GLY A 111 42.59 -8.97 7.23
C GLY A 111 42.09 -10.37 6.85
N ARG A 112 41.53 -11.12 7.82
CA ARG A 112 40.98 -12.47 7.64
C ARG A 112 39.74 -12.67 8.51
N GLY A 113 38.90 -13.62 8.14
CA GLY A 113 37.75 -14.04 8.94
C GLY A 113 36.44 -14.12 8.17
N ARG A 114 35.38 -14.47 8.91
CA ARG A 114 34.02 -14.61 8.39
C ARG A 114 33.15 -13.50 8.95
N PHE A 115 32.50 -12.75 8.07
CA PHE A 115 31.74 -11.57 8.46
C PHE A 115 30.31 -11.66 7.95
N LEU A 116 29.36 -11.38 8.84
CA LEU A 116 27.96 -11.16 8.49
C LEU A 116 27.68 -9.67 8.52
N VAL A 117 27.45 -9.06 7.36
CA VAL A 117 27.25 -7.61 7.26
C VAL A 117 25.79 -7.35 6.92
N ALA A 118 25.04 -6.71 7.80
CA ALA A 118 23.63 -6.43 7.57
C ALA A 118 23.41 -4.98 7.12
N GLY A 119 22.59 -4.84 6.09
CA GLY A 119 22.17 -3.55 5.55
C GLY A 119 20.84 -3.64 4.83
N ARG A 120 20.42 -2.52 4.25
CA ARG A 120 19.17 -2.43 3.47
C ARG A 120 19.35 -2.55 1.98
N LEU A 121 20.55 -2.25 1.49
CA LEU A 121 20.90 -2.33 0.08
C LEU A 121 22.06 -3.31 -0.09
N PRO A 122 22.15 -4.01 -1.23
CA PRO A 122 23.31 -4.83 -1.56
C PRO A 122 24.61 -4.02 -1.48
N LEU A 123 25.60 -4.52 -0.73
CA LEU A 123 26.91 -3.88 -0.62
C LEU A 123 27.63 -3.88 -1.96
N ALA A 124 27.46 -4.90 -2.79
CA ALA A 124 28.08 -4.98 -4.11
C ALA A 124 27.76 -3.77 -5.03
N ALA A 125 26.64 -3.08 -4.79
CA ALA A 125 26.26 -1.88 -5.52
C ALA A 125 26.87 -0.57 -4.94
N ARG A 126 27.64 -0.66 -3.86
CA ARG A 126 28.19 0.51 -3.16
C ARG A 126 29.64 0.78 -3.54
N PRO A 127 30.06 2.06 -3.57
CA PRO A 127 31.46 2.43 -3.75
C PRO A 127 32.36 1.72 -2.72
N GLY A 128 33.48 1.16 -3.17
CA GLY A 128 34.46 0.46 -2.31
C GLY A 128 34.15 -1.02 -2.01
N TRP A 129 33.03 -1.54 -2.53
CA TRP A 129 32.60 -2.93 -2.34
C TRP A 129 32.56 -3.75 -3.62
N THR A 130 32.60 -3.10 -4.80
CA THR A 130 32.46 -3.75 -6.11
C THR A 130 33.51 -4.84 -6.39
N HIS A 131 34.72 -4.68 -5.83
CA HIS A 131 35.83 -5.64 -6.02
C HIS A 131 35.91 -6.71 -4.94
N ARG A 132 35.01 -6.70 -3.95
CA ARG A 132 35.01 -7.66 -2.85
C ARG A 132 34.13 -8.85 -3.21
N ALA A 133 34.60 -10.06 -2.92
CA ALA A 133 33.77 -11.26 -3.00
C ALA A 133 32.72 -11.21 -1.88
N VAL A 134 31.50 -10.81 -2.22
CA VAL A 134 30.37 -10.66 -1.29
C VAL A 134 29.24 -11.58 -1.71
N VAL A 135 28.84 -12.49 -0.82
CA VAL A 135 27.64 -13.30 -1.01
C VAL A 135 26.46 -12.53 -0.43
N THR A 136 25.48 -12.13 -1.26
CA THR A 136 24.32 -11.40 -0.78
C THR A 136 23.14 -12.35 -0.52
N VAL A 137 22.60 -12.29 0.70
CA VAL A 137 21.39 -13.00 1.12
C VAL A 137 20.29 -11.98 1.36
N GLU A 138 19.24 -12.02 0.54
CA GLU A 138 18.10 -11.13 0.68
C GLU A 138 17.01 -11.77 1.56
N LEU A 139 16.68 -11.13 2.67
CA LEU A 139 15.58 -11.50 3.54
C LEU A 139 14.27 -10.96 2.96
N ARG A 140 13.40 -11.90 2.57
CA ARG A 140 12.06 -11.62 2.07
C ARG A 140 11.05 -11.51 3.22
N PRO A 141 9.94 -10.78 3.03
CA PRO A 141 8.79 -10.85 3.94
C PRO A 141 8.39 -12.30 4.23
N TRP A 142 8.04 -12.58 5.47
CA TRP A 142 7.62 -13.91 5.92
C TRP A 142 6.34 -14.35 5.23
N ALA A 143 6.17 -15.66 5.08
CA ALA A 143 4.94 -16.18 4.52
C ALA A 143 3.76 -15.90 5.47
N PRO A 144 2.53 -15.79 4.95
CA PRO A 144 1.34 -15.65 5.80
C PRO A 144 1.22 -16.75 6.87
N ALA A 145 1.65 -17.98 6.57
CA ALA A 145 1.64 -19.08 7.53
C ALA A 145 2.55 -18.79 8.74
N ASP A 146 3.78 -18.36 8.50
CA ASP A 146 4.75 -18.03 9.55
C ASP A 146 4.26 -16.86 10.42
N ILE A 147 3.59 -15.87 9.83
CA ILE A 147 3.01 -14.75 10.58
C ILE A 147 1.83 -15.21 11.45
N ARG A 148 1.01 -16.16 10.99
CA ARG A 148 -0.05 -16.76 11.82
C ARG A 148 0.54 -17.56 12.98
N GLU A 149 1.59 -18.33 12.72
CA GLU A 149 2.29 -19.09 13.76
C GLU A 149 2.89 -18.13 14.81
N LEU A 150 3.54 -17.05 14.37
CA LEU A 150 4.02 -15.99 15.26
C LEU A 150 2.87 -15.36 16.07
N ALA A 151 1.73 -15.06 15.44
CA ALA A 151 0.57 -14.51 16.13
C ALA A 151 0.00 -15.47 17.18
N ALA A 152 -0.09 -16.77 16.85
CA ALA A 152 -0.53 -17.81 17.78
C ALA A 152 0.44 -17.97 18.95
N ALA A 153 1.75 -18.01 18.69
CA ALA A 153 2.79 -18.09 19.71
C ALA A 153 2.78 -16.86 20.65
N LEU A 154 2.35 -15.70 20.15
CA LEU A 154 2.19 -14.49 20.95
C LEU A 154 0.80 -14.36 21.58
N GLY A 155 -0.09 -15.35 21.46
CA GLY A 155 -1.40 -15.36 22.13
C GLY A 155 -2.41 -14.39 21.54
N VAL A 156 -2.40 -14.18 20.22
CA VAL A 156 -3.44 -13.41 19.52
C VAL A 156 -4.76 -14.21 19.50
N PRO A 157 -5.90 -13.63 19.91
CA PRO A 157 -7.15 -14.37 20.05
C PRO A 157 -7.84 -14.61 18.71
N GLY A 158 -7.95 -15.87 18.32
CA GLY A 158 -8.79 -16.32 17.22
C GLY A 158 -8.25 -16.04 15.80
N PRO A 159 -8.86 -16.67 14.78
CA PRO A 159 -8.38 -16.61 13.40
C PRO A 159 -8.54 -15.23 12.77
N GLU A 160 -9.59 -14.48 13.11
CA GLU A 160 -9.83 -13.15 12.52
C GLU A 160 -8.75 -12.15 12.91
N ALA A 161 -8.36 -12.12 14.19
CA ALA A 161 -7.28 -11.25 14.66
C ALA A 161 -5.93 -11.65 14.03
N ALA A 162 -5.65 -12.96 13.91
CA ALA A 162 -4.47 -13.45 13.21
C ALA A 162 -4.45 -13.00 11.74
N GLU A 163 -5.57 -13.07 11.02
CA GLU A 163 -5.67 -12.59 9.64
C GLU A 163 -5.50 -11.06 9.53
N GLN A 164 -5.94 -10.29 10.53
CA GLN A 164 -5.64 -8.86 10.59
C GLN A 164 -4.14 -8.60 10.78
N VAL A 165 -3.45 -9.38 11.62
CA VAL A 165 -1.99 -9.30 11.80
C VAL A 165 -1.27 -9.63 10.49
N VAL A 166 -1.64 -10.74 9.83
CA VAL A 166 -1.09 -11.14 8.53
C VAL A 166 -1.25 -10.01 7.51
N ARG A 167 -2.47 -9.49 7.36
CA ARG A 167 -2.78 -8.46 6.37
C ARG A 167 -2.02 -7.16 6.61
N LEU A 168 -2.06 -6.62 7.83
CA LEU A 168 -1.44 -5.32 8.13
C LEU A 168 0.09 -5.39 8.22
N SER A 169 0.65 -6.54 8.60
CA SER A 169 2.10 -6.71 8.69
C SER A 169 2.77 -6.91 7.35
N GLY A 170 2.05 -7.42 6.34
CA GLY A 170 2.60 -7.75 5.03
C GLY A 170 3.87 -8.60 5.10
N GLY A 171 3.96 -9.52 6.08
CA GLY A 171 5.11 -10.39 6.28
C GLY A 171 6.31 -9.74 7.00
N ILE A 172 6.16 -8.52 7.56
CA ILE A 172 7.23 -7.87 8.34
C ILE A 172 7.08 -8.21 9.83
N PRO A 173 8.00 -9.00 10.44
CA PRO A 173 7.88 -9.44 11.83
C PRO A 173 7.77 -8.31 12.84
N LEU A 174 8.50 -7.20 12.63
CA LEU A 174 8.36 -6.01 13.48
C LEU A 174 6.91 -5.52 13.56
N ILE A 175 6.25 -5.38 12.41
CA ILE A 175 4.87 -4.89 12.38
C ILE A 175 3.96 -5.94 13.01
N ALA A 176 4.15 -7.21 12.68
CA ALA A 176 3.37 -8.31 13.24
C ALA A 176 3.42 -8.34 14.78
N GLU A 177 4.60 -8.25 15.38
CA GLU A 177 4.77 -8.21 16.84
C GLU A 177 4.13 -6.98 17.48
N SER A 178 4.22 -5.82 16.83
CA SER A 178 3.56 -4.61 17.31
C SER A 178 2.04 -4.78 17.35
N LEU A 179 1.46 -5.37 16.30
CA LEU A 179 0.04 -5.68 16.22
C LEU A 179 -0.37 -6.75 17.25
N CYS A 180 0.40 -7.83 17.41
CA CYS A 180 0.13 -8.87 18.40
C CYS A 180 0.09 -8.28 19.82
N ARG A 181 1.03 -7.39 20.16
CA ARG A 181 1.01 -6.67 21.44
C ARG A 181 -0.22 -5.77 21.61
N ALA A 182 -0.71 -5.16 20.53
CA ALA A 182 -1.93 -4.36 20.56
C ALA A 182 -3.16 -5.23 20.88
N PHE A 183 -3.33 -6.36 20.19
CA PHE A 183 -4.42 -7.31 20.46
C PHE A 183 -4.41 -7.83 21.90
N ARG A 184 -3.23 -8.15 22.45
CA ARG A 184 -3.13 -8.62 23.85
C ARG A 184 -3.51 -7.59 24.89
N ARG A 185 -3.32 -6.30 24.60
CA ARG A 185 -3.56 -5.20 25.55
C ARG A 185 -5.00 -4.70 25.52
N ALA A 186 -5.73 -4.99 24.45
CA ALA A 186 -7.05 -4.42 24.22
C ALA A 186 -8.12 -5.52 24.29
N THR A 187 -9.12 -5.32 25.14
CA THR A 187 -10.32 -6.17 25.18
C THR A 187 -11.09 -6.10 23.87
N ASP A 188 -11.04 -4.94 23.22
CA ASP A 188 -11.48 -4.70 21.84
C ASP A 188 -10.34 -3.97 21.11
N PRO A 189 -9.67 -4.61 20.12
CA PRO A 189 -8.55 -4.04 19.39
C PRO A 189 -8.94 -2.81 18.54
N GLY A 190 -10.24 -2.56 18.36
CA GLY A 190 -10.76 -1.44 17.60
C GLY A 190 -10.58 -1.63 16.08
N PRO A 191 -10.87 -0.59 15.29
CA PRO A 191 -10.82 -0.67 13.84
C PRO A 191 -9.37 -0.83 13.33
N PRO A 192 -9.16 -1.42 12.13
CA PRO A 192 -7.82 -1.62 11.56
C PRO A 192 -6.92 -0.39 11.51
N GLY A 193 -7.51 0.81 11.36
CA GLY A 193 -6.78 2.07 11.38
C GLY A 193 -6.11 2.37 12.73
N ALA A 194 -6.73 1.99 13.86
CA ALA A 194 -6.15 2.16 15.19
C ALA A 194 -4.96 1.22 15.42
N LEU A 195 -5.09 -0.04 14.98
CA LEU A 195 -4.00 -1.01 15.01
C LEU A 195 -2.83 -0.58 14.10
N ALA A 196 -3.14 -0.13 12.90
CA ALA A 196 -2.16 0.43 11.98
C ALA A 196 -1.42 1.62 12.59
N ASP A 197 -2.12 2.45 13.37
CA ASP A 197 -1.54 3.61 14.04
C ASP A 197 -0.47 3.28 15.09
N LEU A 198 -0.72 2.23 15.88
CA LEU A 198 0.23 1.73 16.87
C LEU A 198 1.49 1.17 16.19
N ALA A 199 1.31 0.36 15.15
CA ALA A 199 2.42 -0.18 14.38
C ALA A 199 3.17 0.89 13.59
N ALA A 200 2.49 1.87 13.00
CA ALA A 200 3.08 2.99 12.31
C ALA A 200 3.95 3.84 13.25
N THR A 201 3.50 4.06 14.49
CA THR A 201 4.30 4.73 15.52
C THR A 201 5.62 4.01 15.78
N GLU A 202 5.60 2.68 15.94
CA GLU A 202 6.82 1.88 16.12
C GLU A 202 7.77 2.01 14.91
N VAL A 203 7.22 1.94 13.69
CA VAL A 203 8.02 2.12 12.46
C VAL A 203 8.64 3.52 12.41
N LEU A 204 7.86 4.58 12.65
CA LEU A 204 8.33 5.96 12.61
C LEU A 204 9.40 6.24 13.67
N ASN A 205 9.25 5.67 14.87
CA ASN A 205 10.26 5.77 15.93
C ASN A 205 11.60 5.16 15.51
N ARG A 206 11.59 4.03 14.79
CA ARG A 206 12.82 3.44 14.25
C ARG A 206 13.39 4.29 13.12
N LEU A 207 12.55 4.80 12.24
CA LEU A 207 12.99 5.66 11.13
C LEU A 207 13.60 6.99 11.61
N ALA A 208 13.16 7.50 12.76
CA ALA A 208 13.76 8.69 13.38
C ALA A 208 15.24 8.50 13.73
N THR A 209 15.69 7.25 13.95
CA THR A 209 17.12 6.93 14.16
C THR A 209 17.93 6.93 12.87
N GLU A 210 17.29 6.74 11.72
CA GLU A 210 17.96 6.72 10.40
C GLU A 210 18.22 8.13 9.88
N SER A 211 17.28 9.04 10.08
CA SER A 211 17.40 10.45 9.70
C SER A 211 16.79 11.32 10.80
N PRO A 212 17.60 11.77 11.77
CA PRO A 212 17.15 12.70 12.80
C PRO A 212 16.52 13.95 12.16
N GLY A 213 15.42 14.43 12.76
CA GLY A 213 14.75 15.66 12.36
C GLY A 213 13.35 15.47 11.75
N PRO A 214 12.75 16.55 11.23
CA PRO A 214 11.33 16.56 10.85
C PRO A 214 11.03 15.81 9.55
N GLY A 215 12.01 15.15 8.91
CA GLY A 215 11.80 14.48 7.62
C GLY A 215 10.78 13.33 7.70
N ALA A 216 10.86 12.50 8.75
CA ALA A 216 9.99 11.33 8.90
C ALA A 216 8.49 11.70 9.05
N THR A 217 8.16 12.91 9.51
CA THR A 217 6.76 13.35 9.68
C THR A 217 6.04 13.57 8.35
N ALA A 218 6.78 13.68 7.24
CA ALA A 218 6.22 13.79 5.90
C ALA A 218 5.92 12.43 5.24
N LEU A 219 6.43 11.33 5.79
CA LEU A 219 6.18 9.99 5.23
C LEU A 219 4.70 9.62 5.10
N PRO A 220 3.84 9.90 6.10
CA PRO A 220 2.40 9.64 5.95
C PRO A 220 1.77 10.40 4.77
N VAL A 221 2.26 11.60 4.47
CA VAL A 221 1.81 12.39 3.31
C VAL A 221 2.22 11.70 2.01
N VAL A 222 3.48 11.28 1.88
CA VAL A 222 3.98 10.54 0.70
C VAL A 222 3.22 9.22 0.50
N ALA A 223 2.95 8.49 1.60
CA ALA A 223 2.18 7.25 1.57
C ALA A 223 0.73 7.47 1.12
N THR A 224 0.11 8.58 1.55
CA THR A 224 -1.26 8.95 1.20
C THR A 224 -1.43 9.20 -0.30
N VAL A 225 -0.38 9.68 -0.98
CA VAL A 225 -0.44 10.06 -2.41
C VAL A 225 0.22 9.07 -3.38
N ASP A 226 0.62 7.88 -2.89
CA ASP A 226 1.33 6.85 -3.65
C ASP A 226 2.59 7.38 -4.38
N GLY A 227 3.35 8.19 -3.65
CA GLY A 227 4.61 8.76 -4.08
C GLY A 227 4.52 10.23 -4.47
N ALA A 228 5.61 10.95 -4.22
CA ALA A 228 5.71 12.39 -4.42
C ALA A 228 7.06 12.77 -5.03
N ASP A 229 7.05 13.68 -5.99
CA ASP A 229 8.24 14.44 -6.40
C ASP A 229 8.45 15.60 -5.40
N GLN A 230 9.53 16.37 -5.62
CA GLN A 230 9.89 17.48 -4.73
C GLN A 230 8.82 18.58 -4.73
N ASP A 231 8.22 18.88 -5.87
CA ASP A 231 7.23 19.95 -6.02
C ASP A 231 5.90 19.57 -5.35
N LEU A 232 5.44 18.34 -5.55
CA LEU A 232 4.25 17.82 -4.88
C LEU A 232 4.45 17.77 -3.38
N LEU A 233 5.62 17.31 -2.91
CA LEU A 233 5.92 17.26 -1.49
C LEU A 233 5.90 18.68 -0.88
N ALA A 234 6.52 19.65 -1.54
CA ALA A 234 6.51 21.06 -1.10
C ALA A 234 5.09 21.66 -1.12
N ALA A 235 4.26 21.29 -2.09
CA ALA A 235 2.88 21.74 -2.17
C ALA A 235 2.02 21.13 -1.04
N LEU A 236 2.18 19.85 -0.75
CA LEU A 236 1.33 19.12 0.19
C LEU A 236 1.75 19.26 1.64
N ALA A 237 3.06 19.33 1.90
CA ALA A 237 3.61 19.37 3.24
C ALA A 237 4.52 20.59 3.42
N ARG A 238 4.39 21.27 4.56
CA ARG A 238 5.30 22.36 4.96
C ARG A 238 6.62 21.76 5.44
N VAL A 239 7.40 21.20 4.51
CA VAL A 239 8.68 20.55 4.82
C VAL A 239 9.85 21.52 4.61
N PRO A 240 10.91 21.45 5.44
CA PRO A 240 12.11 22.25 5.21
C PRO A 240 12.81 21.90 3.90
N SER A 241 13.67 22.80 3.42
CA SER A 241 14.58 22.52 2.32
C SER A 241 15.41 21.24 2.60
N GLY A 242 15.65 20.45 1.56
CA GLY A 242 16.34 19.16 1.64
C GLY A 242 15.52 18.02 2.28
N ALA A 243 14.27 18.23 2.68
CA ALA A 243 13.43 17.14 3.21
C ALA A 243 13.22 16.01 2.20
N PHE A 244 13.07 16.33 0.92
CA PHE A 244 12.99 15.35 -0.17
C PHE A 244 14.23 14.44 -0.18
N THR A 245 15.43 15.02 -0.23
CA THR A 245 16.69 14.27 -0.18
C THR A 245 16.83 13.43 1.09
N ARG A 246 16.41 13.94 2.25
CA ARG A 246 16.42 13.18 3.51
C ARG A 246 15.44 12.01 3.50
N LEU A 247 14.23 12.20 3.00
CA LEU A 247 13.24 11.13 2.86
C LEU A 247 13.75 10.02 1.94
N GLY A 248 14.42 10.37 0.84
CA GLY A 248 15.00 9.39 -0.08
C GLY A 248 16.09 8.49 0.52
N ARG A 249 16.59 8.82 1.72
CA ARG A 249 17.57 8.00 2.47
C ARG A 249 16.93 7.04 3.48
N LEU A 250 15.62 7.15 3.72
CA LEU A 250 14.90 6.30 4.65
C LEU A 250 14.69 4.89 4.09
N SER A 251 14.72 3.89 4.97
CA SER A 251 14.72 2.46 4.61
C SER A 251 13.47 1.99 3.88
N VAL A 252 12.37 2.65 4.19
CA VAL A 252 11.04 2.34 3.67
C VAL A 252 10.72 3.16 2.43
N VAL A 253 11.63 4.02 1.98
CA VAL A 253 11.44 4.88 0.80
C VAL A 253 12.26 4.33 -0.35
N ARG A 254 11.64 4.26 -1.53
CA ARG A 254 12.29 3.89 -2.78
C ARG A 254 12.29 5.09 -3.71
N PRO A 255 13.44 5.43 -4.32
CA PRO A 255 13.42 6.31 -5.47
C PRO A 255 12.67 5.61 -6.62
N ASP A 256 11.82 6.37 -7.28
CA ASP A 256 11.15 6.01 -8.52
C ASP A 256 11.54 7.05 -9.57
N ARG A 257 11.33 6.77 -10.86
CA ARG A 257 11.60 7.72 -11.97
C ARG A 257 10.88 9.06 -11.80
N HIS A 258 9.87 9.10 -10.92
CA HIS A 258 8.96 10.23 -10.75
C HIS A 258 8.93 10.75 -9.31
N GLY A 259 9.95 10.42 -8.51
CA GLY A 259 10.12 10.95 -7.16
C GLY A 259 10.39 9.87 -6.14
N LEU A 260 9.76 9.98 -4.97
CA LEU A 260 9.91 9.05 -3.86
C LEU A 260 8.60 8.32 -3.63
N THR A 261 8.66 7.01 -3.45
CA THR A 261 7.52 6.19 -3.01
C THR A 261 7.84 5.48 -1.71
N VAL A 262 6.82 5.17 -0.91
CA VAL A 262 6.97 4.33 0.27
C VAL A 262 6.76 2.88 -0.16
N ALA A 263 7.68 1.99 0.23
CA ALA A 263 7.58 0.56 -0.05
C ALA A 263 6.41 -0.08 0.72
N GLU A 264 5.81 -1.12 0.14
CA GLU A 264 4.89 -1.97 0.88
C GLU A 264 5.65 -2.83 1.91
N PRO A 265 5.01 -3.17 3.04
CA PRO A 265 3.64 -2.81 3.45
C PRO A 265 3.53 -1.45 4.17
N TYR A 266 4.64 -0.73 4.32
CA TYR A 266 4.70 0.52 5.07
C TYR A 266 3.79 1.60 4.51
N ARG A 267 3.65 1.68 3.18
CA ARG A 267 2.75 2.62 2.52
C ARG A 267 1.31 2.42 2.97
N THR A 268 0.83 1.18 2.87
CA THR A 268 -0.53 0.81 3.30
C THR A 268 -0.74 1.06 4.79
N LEU A 269 0.23 0.66 5.63
CA LEU A 269 0.19 0.88 7.07
C LEU A 269 0.10 2.38 7.42
N LEU A 270 0.96 3.21 6.81
CA LEU A 270 1.01 4.65 7.06
C LEU A 270 -0.22 5.39 6.52
N ASP A 271 -0.77 5.04 5.34
CA ASP A 271 -2.03 5.62 4.84
C ASP A 271 -3.20 5.26 5.76
N LEU A 272 -3.29 4.02 6.27
CA LEU A 272 -4.33 3.61 7.20
C LEU A 272 -4.24 4.36 8.54
N ALA A 273 -3.04 4.44 9.12
CA ALA A 273 -2.79 5.21 10.34
C ALA A 273 -3.12 6.70 10.14
N TYR A 274 -2.72 7.28 9.01
CA TYR A 274 -2.97 8.68 8.71
C TYR A 274 -4.45 8.97 8.48
N ARG A 275 -5.16 8.09 7.75
CA ARG A 275 -6.61 8.18 7.56
C ARG A 275 -7.35 8.08 8.89
N TRP A 276 -6.89 7.22 9.79
CA TRP A 276 -7.46 7.09 11.13
C TRP A 276 -7.29 8.36 11.97
N ARG A 277 -6.08 8.93 11.99
CA ARG A 277 -5.80 10.14 12.79
C ARG A 277 -6.37 11.42 12.17
N HIS A 278 -6.41 11.50 10.84
CA HIS A 278 -6.63 12.73 10.09
C HIS A 278 -7.49 12.49 8.83
N PRO A 279 -8.70 11.92 8.94
CA PRO A 279 -9.50 11.52 7.78
C PRO A 279 -9.75 12.68 6.80
N VAL A 280 -10.01 13.87 7.35
CA VAL A 280 -10.26 15.11 6.58
C VAL A 280 -9.04 15.57 5.81
N ARG A 281 -7.90 15.73 6.51
CA ARG A 281 -6.65 16.18 5.89
C ARG A 281 -6.18 15.18 4.86
N ARG A 282 -6.39 13.89 5.12
CA ARG A 282 -6.10 12.83 4.17
C ARG A 282 -6.90 13.01 2.88
N ASP A 283 -8.19 13.30 2.98
CA ASP A 283 -9.03 13.54 1.79
C ASP A 283 -8.64 14.84 1.07
N GLU A 284 -8.32 15.91 1.81
CA GLU A 284 -7.76 17.16 1.24
C GLU A 284 -6.43 16.91 0.51
N LEU A 285 -5.53 16.13 1.10
CA LEU A 285 -4.27 15.72 0.48
C LEU A 285 -4.50 14.91 -0.80
N ALA A 286 -5.47 14.00 -0.79
CA ALA A 286 -5.82 13.20 -1.96
C ALA A 286 -6.33 14.09 -3.10
N VAL A 287 -7.22 15.06 -2.81
CA VAL A 287 -7.73 16.02 -3.80
C VAL A 287 -6.60 16.88 -4.36
N ARG A 288 -5.76 17.46 -3.50
CA ARG A 288 -4.63 18.31 -3.93
C ARG A 288 -3.59 17.51 -4.72
N GLY A 289 -3.33 16.26 -4.29
CA GLY A 289 -2.47 15.31 -4.99
C GLY A 289 -3.01 15.00 -6.39
N ALA A 290 -4.29 14.64 -6.51
CA ALA A 290 -4.92 14.35 -7.79
C ALA A 290 -4.87 15.55 -8.73
N ALA A 291 -5.19 16.75 -8.23
CA ALA A 291 -5.10 17.99 -9.00
C ALA A 291 -3.68 18.27 -9.51
N HIS A 292 -2.65 17.99 -8.70
CA HIS A 292 -1.26 18.09 -9.14
C HIS A 292 -0.92 17.07 -10.23
N ARG A 293 -1.32 15.80 -10.05
CA ARG A 293 -1.08 14.75 -11.05
C ARG A 293 -1.82 15.01 -12.37
N HIS A 294 -3.02 15.59 -12.33
CA HIS A 294 -3.71 16.06 -13.54
C HIS A 294 -2.93 17.13 -14.30
N ARG A 295 -2.29 18.08 -13.60
CA ARG A 295 -1.44 19.08 -14.25
C ARG A 295 -0.19 18.46 -14.89
N GLN A 296 0.38 17.43 -14.27
CA GLN A 296 1.50 16.69 -14.86
C GLN A 296 1.07 15.86 -16.07
N LEU A 297 -0.10 15.20 -15.99
CA LEU A 297 -0.69 14.46 -17.11
C LEU A 297 -0.91 15.35 -18.33
N ALA A 298 -1.38 16.58 -18.14
CA ALA A 298 -1.60 17.54 -19.22
C ALA A 298 -0.30 18.00 -19.91
N ARG A 299 0.87 17.79 -19.29
CA ARG A 299 2.17 18.25 -19.78
C ARG A 299 3.06 17.13 -20.29
N THR A 300 2.80 15.89 -19.89
CA THR A 300 3.68 14.77 -20.22
C THR A 300 3.31 14.12 -21.55
N THR A 301 4.30 13.90 -22.39
CA THR A 301 4.19 13.07 -23.60
C THR A 301 4.76 11.67 -23.39
N ASP A 302 5.47 11.43 -22.28
CA ASP A 302 6.13 10.17 -21.93
C ASP A 302 5.09 9.09 -21.54
N PRO A 303 4.89 8.03 -22.35
CA PRO A 303 3.82 7.07 -22.11
C PRO A 303 3.94 6.28 -20.79
N PRO A 304 5.13 5.76 -20.38
CA PRO A 304 5.35 5.21 -19.04
C PRO A 304 4.96 6.14 -17.90
N LEU A 305 5.39 7.42 -17.93
CA LEU A 305 5.02 8.40 -16.92
C LEU A 305 3.51 8.66 -16.92
N ARG A 306 2.88 8.78 -18.10
CA ARG A 306 1.43 8.96 -18.22
C ARG A 306 0.66 7.80 -17.58
N ALA A 307 1.08 6.56 -17.82
CA ALA A 307 0.49 5.38 -17.20
C ALA A 307 0.67 5.37 -15.68
N ARG A 308 1.85 5.77 -15.18
CA ARG A 308 2.11 5.88 -13.74
C ARG A 308 1.26 6.96 -13.06
N LEU A 309 1.19 8.15 -13.64
CA LEU A 309 0.37 9.25 -13.12
C LEU A 309 -1.11 8.89 -13.13
N THR A 310 -1.57 8.18 -14.16
CA THR A 310 -2.94 7.67 -14.25
C THR A 310 -3.27 6.73 -13.11
N ASP A 311 -2.39 5.75 -12.83
CA ASP A 311 -2.53 4.85 -11.70
C ASP A 311 -2.57 5.61 -10.36
N GLN A 312 -1.75 6.64 -10.19
CA GLN A 312 -1.78 7.49 -8.99
C GLN A 312 -3.08 8.31 -8.88
N VAL A 313 -3.62 8.84 -9.98
CA VAL A 313 -4.91 9.54 -9.95
C VAL A 313 -6.05 8.59 -9.58
N LEU A 314 -6.06 7.36 -10.14
CA LEU A 314 -7.03 6.33 -9.78
C LEU A 314 -6.90 5.92 -8.31
N TYR A 315 -5.68 5.82 -7.79
CA TYR A 315 -5.43 5.59 -6.37
C TYR A 315 -6.01 6.73 -5.52
N LEU A 316 -5.80 7.98 -5.94
CA LEU A 316 -6.23 9.20 -5.25
C LEU A 316 -7.72 9.52 -5.39
N ALA A 317 -8.48 8.79 -6.21
CA ALA A 317 -9.91 8.97 -6.46
C ALA A 317 -10.84 8.73 -5.24
N GLY A 318 -10.31 8.78 -4.01
CA GLY A 318 -11.08 8.71 -2.78
C GLY A 318 -11.79 7.37 -2.61
N HIS A 319 -13.03 7.38 -2.13
CA HIS A 319 -13.83 6.17 -1.92
C HIS A 319 -14.60 5.72 -3.18
N GLY A 320 -14.22 6.22 -4.35
CA GLY A 320 -14.84 5.83 -5.61
C GLY A 320 -14.73 4.33 -5.87
N PRO A 321 -15.61 3.76 -6.73
CA PRO A 321 -15.52 2.37 -7.17
C PRO A 321 -14.10 2.01 -7.62
N ALA A 322 -13.45 2.88 -8.40
CA ALA A 322 -12.07 2.69 -8.86
C ALA A 322 -11.10 2.35 -7.73
N ARG A 323 -11.08 3.10 -6.62
CA ARG A 323 -10.16 2.81 -5.52
C ARG A 323 -10.49 1.46 -4.85
N ARG A 324 -11.77 1.21 -4.57
CA ARG A 324 -12.20 -0.03 -3.90
C ARG A 324 -11.93 -1.27 -4.74
N ASP A 325 -12.17 -1.17 -6.04
CA ASP A 325 -12.07 -2.30 -6.97
C ASP A 325 -10.62 -2.58 -7.42
N LEU A 326 -9.78 -1.54 -7.52
CA LEU A 326 -8.41 -1.66 -8.05
C LEU A 326 -7.33 -1.72 -6.96
N PHE A 327 -7.54 -1.07 -5.81
CA PHE A 327 -6.52 -0.86 -4.79
C PHE A 327 -6.92 -1.51 -3.46
N THR A 328 -7.05 -2.83 -3.49
CA THR A 328 -7.27 -3.64 -2.29
C THR A 328 -6.07 -3.56 -1.33
N GLU A 329 -6.32 -3.64 -0.03
CA GLU A 329 -5.28 -3.58 1.02
C GLU A 329 -4.28 -4.76 0.97
N ALA A 330 -4.54 -5.80 0.18
CA ALA A 330 -3.64 -6.93 -0.05
C ALA A 330 -2.48 -6.64 -1.05
N ALA A 331 -2.26 -5.37 -1.41
CA ALA A 331 -1.24 -4.96 -2.36
C ALA A 331 0.17 -5.25 -1.80
N GLY A 332 0.83 -6.27 -2.37
CA GLY A 332 2.16 -6.71 -1.97
C GLY A 332 2.40 -8.21 -2.17
N ALA A 333 1.32 -8.99 -2.31
CA ALA A 333 1.42 -10.45 -2.50
C ALA A 333 1.66 -10.89 -3.95
N PHE A 334 1.56 -9.98 -4.92
CA PHE A 334 1.58 -10.32 -6.33
C PHE A 334 2.50 -9.41 -7.13
N SER A 335 3.22 -10.00 -8.07
CA SER A 335 3.97 -9.31 -9.12
C SER A 335 3.41 -9.70 -10.49
N ILE A 336 3.63 -8.85 -11.49
CA ILE A 336 3.24 -9.16 -12.87
C ILE A 336 4.49 -9.14 -13.72
N ARG A 337 4.63 -10.17 -14.57
CA ARG A 337 5.68 -10.24 -15.57
C ARG A 337 5.08 -10.66 -16.92
N ARG A 338 5.79 -10.33 -17.99
CA ARG A 338 5.52 -10.92 -19.30
C ARG A 338 5.86 -12.42 -19.25
N ALA A 339 5.04 -13.24 -19.91
CA ALA A 339 5.38 -14.65 -20.10
C ALA A 339 6.54 -14.76 -21.11
N GLY A 340 7.41 -15.74 -20.88
CA GLY A 340 8.46 -16.13 -21.83
C GLY A 340 8.25 -17.57 -22.32
N ASP A 341 9.19 -18.07 -23.12
CA ASP A 341 9.07 -19.37 -23.80
C ASP A 341 8.84 -20.56 -22.85
N GLY A 342 9.37 -20.48 -21.62
CA GLY A 342 9.20 -21.51 -20.59
C GLY A 342 7.81 -21.54 -19.92
N ASP A 343 6.90 -20.62 -20.25
CA ASP A 343 5.60 -20.49 -19.57
C ASP A 343 4.44 -21.19 -20.29
N ALA A 344 4.68 -21.89 -21.41
CA ALA A 344 3.64 -22.47 -22.24
C ALA A 344 2.67 -23.39 -21.45
N GLU A 345 3.20 -24.21 -20.53
CA GLU A 345 2.39 -25.10 -19.69
C GLU A 345 1.55 -24.31 -18.68
N THR A 346 2.13 -23.29 -18.05
CA THR A 346 1.44 -22.38 -17.12
C THR A 346 0.29 -21.67 -17.82
N ILE A 347 0.52 -21.15 -19.03
CA ILE A 347 -0.50 -20.51 -19.87
C ILE A 347 -1.59 -21.52 -20.20
N ALA A 348 -1.24 -22.72 -20.67
CA ALA A 348 -2.22 -23.77 -20.98
C ALA A 348 -3.11 -24.12 -19.79
N ARG A 349 -2.53 -24.23 -18.59
CA ARG A 349 -3.27 -24.48 -17.34
C ARG A 349 -4.25 -23.35 -17.02
N LEU A 350 -3.83 -22.10 -17.13
CA LEU A 350 -4.68 -20.93 -16.85
C LEU A 350 -5.75 -20.72 -17.93
N ILE A 351 -5.48 -21.06 -19.18
CA ILE A 351 -6.49 -21.08 -20.27
C ILE A 351 -7.56 -22.13 -19.98
N ARG A 352 -7.18 -23.34 -19.53
CA ARG A 352 -8.15 -24.36 -19.12
C ARG A 352 -8.99 -23.91 -17.93
N LEU A 353 -8.38 -23.23 -16.95
CA LEU A 353 -9.11 -22.63 -15.83
C LEU A 353 -10.14 -21.61 -16.31
N TRP A 354 -9.73 -20.68 -17.18
CA TRP A 354 -10.63 -19.70 -17.78
C TRP A 354 -11.75 -20.37 -18.57
N ALA A 355 -11.42 -21.34 -19.42
CA ALA A 355 -12.41 -22.08 -20.20
C ALA A 355 -13.43 -22.79 -19.30
N ALA A 356 -12.98 -23.44 -18.22
CA ALA A 356 -13.87 -24.11 -17.28
C ALA A 356 -14.76 -23.12 -16.51
N THR A 357 -14.19 -22.00 -16.06
CA THR A 357 -14.93 -20.95 -15.31
C THR A 357 -16.02 -20.33 -16.19
N GLU A 358 -15.77 -20.25 -17.49
CA GLU A 358 -16.60 -19.54 -18.43
C GLU A 358 -17.45 -20.46 -19.34
N GLY A 359 -17.46 -21.77 -19.07
CA GLY A 359 -18.29 -22.73 -19.79
C GLY A 359 -17.85 -23.03 -21.24
N LEU A 360 -16.57 -22.89 -21.55
CA LEU A 360 -16.01 -23.10 -22.89
C LEU A 360 -15.53 -24.53 -23.11
N ALA A 361 -15.76 -25.04 -24.33
CA ALA A 361 -15.24 -26.33 -24.74
C ALA A 361 -13.70 -26.34 -24.74
N ALA A 362 -13.10 -27.30 -24.01
CA ALA A 362 -11.63 -27.39 -23.84
C ALA A 362 -10.86 -27.38 -25.17
N ARG A 363 -11.33 -28.15 -26.18
CA ARG A 363 -10.71 -28.20 -27.53
C ARG A 363 -10.66 -26.84 -28.22
N LEU A 364 -11.66 -25.98 -27.98
CA LEU A 364 -11.68 -24.63 -28.55
C LEU A 364 -10.64 -23.74 -27.86
N ALA A 365 -10.58 -23.80 -26.53
CA ALA A 365 -9.59 -23.06 -25.75
C ALA A 365 -8.15 -23.44 -26.12
N GLU A 366 -7.89 -24.72 -26.39
CA GLU A 366 -6.58 -25.21 -26.88
C GLU A 366 -6.23 -24.65 -28.27
N ARG A 367 -7.17 -24.63 -29.22
CA ARG A 367 -6.92 -24.01 -30.52
C ARG A 367 -6.64 -22.51 -30.43
N MET A 368 -7.34 -21.81 -29.53
CA MET A 368 -7.09 -20.38 -29.30
C MET A 368 -5.70 -20.15 -28.69
N ARG A 369 -5.30 -20.99 -27.73
CA ARG A 369 -3.94 -21.00 -27.18
C ARG A 369 -2.91 -21.13 -28.30
N ASP A 370 -3.02 -22.16 -29.14
CA ASP A 370 -2.02 -22.45 -30.16
C ASP A 370 -1.89 -21.30 -31.16
N ARG A 371 -3.02 -20.68 -31.53
CA ARG A 371 -3.02 -19.48 -32.38
C ARG A 371 -2.32 -18.29 -31.73
N TRP A 372 -2.54 -18.03 -30.44
CA TRP A 372 -1.88 -16.92 -29.75
C TRP A 372 -0.40 -17.18 -29.50
N LEU A 373 -0.02 -18.40 -29.12
CA LEU A 373 1.38 -18.78 -28.89
C LEU A 373 2.20 -18.84 -30.18
N ALA A 374 1.55 -19.03 -31.34
CA ALA A 374 2.22 -18.95 -32.64
C ALA A 374 2.64 -17.52 -33.03
N GLY A 375 2.11 -16.49 -32.36
CA GLY A 375 2.50 -15.10 -32.59
C GLY A 375 3.89 -14.81 -32.02
N THR A 376 4.69 -14.01 -32.73
CA THR A 376 6.02 -13.55 -32.29
C THR A 376 5.97 -12.74 -30.98
N ASP A 377 4.81 -12.14 -30.69
CA ASP A 377 4.48 -11.54 -29.40
C ASP A 377 3.10 -12.02 -28.95
N HIS A 378 3.06 -13.15 -28.24
CA HIS A 378 1.81 -13.73 -27.75
C HIS A 378 1.10 -12.86 -26.70
N GLY A 379 1.67 -11.74 -26.24
CA GLY A 379 0.99 -10.74 -25.39
C GLY A 379 0.56 -11.22 -24.00
N PHE A 380 1.03 -12.37 -23.53
CA PHE A 380 0.61 -12.93 -22.24
C PHE A 380 1.38 -12.29 -21.09
N HIS A 381 0.64 -11.87 -20.07
CA HIS A 381 1.19 -11.41 -18.80
C HIS A 381 0.69 -12.31 -17.69
N LEU A 382 1.61 -12.74 -16.81
CA LEU A 382 1.33 -13.64 -15.70
C LEU A 382 1.38 -12.86 -14.39
N VAL A 383 0.39 -13.10 -13.54
CA VAL A 383 0.40 -12.68 -12.14
C VAL A 383 1.05 -13.78 -11.32
N VAL A 384 2.09 -13.44 -10.57
CA VAL A 384 2.92 -14.36 -9.81
C VAL A 384 2.81 -14.01 -8.32
N ASP A 385 2.51 -15.01 -7.49
CA ASP A 385 2.45 -14.86 -6.03
C ASP A 385 3.86 -14.76 -5.39
N THR A 386 3.95 -14.52 -4.08
CA THR A 386 5.23 -14.42 -3.37
C THR A 386 6.06 -15.71 -3.38
N GLY A 387 5.43 -16.86 -3.63
CA GLY A 387 6.09 -18.15 -3.80
C GLY A 387 6.65 -18.36 -5.21
N GLY A 388 6.51 -17.39 -6.12
CA GLY A 388 6.94 -17.52 -7.51
C GLY A 388 5.98 -18.30 -8.39
N ARG A 389 4.79 -18.68 -7.89
CA ARG A 389 3.81 -19.42 -8.66
C ARG A 389 2.90 -18.46 -9.43
N SER A 390 2.70 -18.72 -10.71
CA SER A 390 1.73 -17.98 -11.52
C SER A 390 0.29 -18.38 -11.15
N VAL A 391 -0.51 -17.42 -10.69
CA VAL A 391 -1.88 -17.60 -10.18
C VAL A 391 -2.95 -16.92 -11.04
N GLY A 392 -2.53 -16.18 -12.07
CA GLY A 392 -3.44 -15.54 -13.02
C GLY A 392 -2.72 -15.11 -14.28
N MET A 393 -3.48 -14.74 -15.31
CA MET A 393 -2.97 -14.23 -16.58
C MET A 393 -3.94 -13.27 -17.25
N ALA A 394 -3.40 -12.39 -18.09
CA ALA A 394 -4.16 -11.68 -19.11
C ALA A 394 -3.44 -11.76 -20.46
N ASN A 395 -4.20 -11.81 -21.54
CA ASN A 395 -3.68 -11.60 -22.89
C ASN A 395 -3.86 -10.12 -23.26
N LEU A 396 -2.75 -9.42 -23.49
CA LEU A 396 -2.66 -8.02 -23.91
C LEU A 396 -1.97 -7.98 -25.27
N THR A 397 -2.74 -8.19 -26.32
CA THR A 397 -2.22 -8.17 -27.69
C THR A 397 -2.17 -6.72 -28.19
N PRO A 398 -1.02 -6.23 -28.70
CA PRO A 398 -0.93 -4.88 -29.27
C PRO A 398 -1.91 -4.69 -30.44
N LEU A 399 -2.66 -3.59 -30.44
CA LEU A 399 -3.52 -3.17 -31.54
C LEU A 399 -2.67 -2.46 -32.60
N ILE A 400 -2.02 -3.24 -33.45
CA ILE A 400 -1.16 -2.78 -34.56
C ILE A 400 -1.54 -3.51 -35.86
N PRO A 401 -1.31 -2.90 -37.05
CA PRO A 401 -1.66 -3.50 -38.34
C PRO A 401 -1.08 -4.91 -38.54
N ASP A 402 0.18 -5.12 -38.17
CA ASP A 402 0.86 -6.42 -38.32
C ASP A 402 0.25 -7.53 -37.44
N GLY A 403 -0.44 -7.14 -36.36
CA GLY A 403 -1.15 -8.04 -35.45
C GLY A 403 -2.58 -8.35 -35.89
N ALA A 404 -3.08 -7.73 -36.98
CA ALA A 404 -4.47 -7.86 -37.41
C ALA A 404 -4.93 -9.32 -37.60
N PRO A 405 -4.15 -10.24 -38.20
CA PRO A 405 -4.58 -11.64 -38.35
C PRO A 405 -4.85 -12.36 -37.02
N ALA A 406 -4.11 -12.01 -35.95
CA ALA A 406 -4.32 -12.58 -34.62
C ALA A 406 -5.51 -11.95 -33.88
N LEU A 407 -5.83 -10.69 -34.20
CA LEU A 407 -6.92 -9.93 -33.59
C LEU A 407 -8.27 -10.11 -34.30
N GLU A 408 -8.27 -10.40 -35.60
CA GLU A 408 -9.48 -10.56 -36.41
C GLU A 408 -10.52 -11.50 -35.79
N PRO A 409 -10.16 -12.67 -35.22
CA PRO A 409 -11.17 -13.52 -34.58
C PRO A 409 -11.87 -12.85 -33.38
N LEU A 410 -11.15 -12.00 -32.64
CA LEU A 410 -11.64 -11.31 -31.44
C LEU A 410 -12.46 -10.06 -31.76
N LEU A 411 -12.15 -9.38 -32.87
CA LEU A 411 -12.73 -8.09 -33.23
C LEU A 411 -13.74 -8.19 -34.38
N GLN A 412 -13.56 -9.15 -35.29
CA GLN A 412 -14.38 -9.43 -36.46
C GLN A 412 -14.65 -8.16 -37.27
N GLN A 413 -15.92 -7.83 -37.53
CA GLN A 413 -16.30 -6.67 -38.34
C GLN A 413 -15.82 -5.32 -37.79
N HIS A 414 -15.32 -5.28 -36.55
CA HIS A 414 -14.80 -4.07 -35.91
C HIS A 414 -13.28 -3.91 -36.06
N ALA A 415 -12.55 -4.92 -36.57
CA ALA A 415 -11.10 -4.91 -36.61
C ALA A 415 -10.54 -3.75 -37.45
N GLY A 416 -10.98 -3.60 -38.70
CA GLY A 416 -10.58 -2.51 -39.59
C GLY A 416 -10.86 -1.12 -38.99
N PRO A 417 -12.14 -0.80 -38.65
CA PRO A 417 -12.49 0.47 -38.03
C PRO A 417 -11.69 0.79 -36.76
N LEU A 418 -11.40 -0.20 -35.92
CA LEU A 418 -10.61 -0.01 -34.70
C LEU A 418 -9.14 0.27 -34.99
N LEU A 419 -8.54 -0.44 -35.95
CA LEU A 419 -7.16 -0.21 -36.38
C LEU A 419 -7.00 1.21 -36.96
N ASP A 420 -7.98 1.67 -37.73
CA ASP A 420 -8.00 3.02 -38.31
C ASP A 420 -8.20 4.11 -37.25
N ALA A 421 -9.12 3.89 -36.30
CA ALA A 421 -9.50 4.88 -35.32
C ALA A 421 -8.48 5.05 -34.18
N MET A 422 -7.97 3.95 -33.61
CA MET A 422 -7.16 4.03 -32.38
C MET A 422 -5.67 4.23 -32.64
N ARG A 423 -5.16 3.88 -33.84
CA ARG A 423 -3.74 3.93 -34.28
C ARG A 423 -2.72 3.16 -33.43
N SER A 424 -2.93 3.08 -32.11
CA SER A 424 -2.17 2.30 -31.14
C SER A 424 -3.06 1.96 -29.95
N GLY A 425 -2.85 0.78 -29.36
CA GLY A 425 -3.60 0.36 -28.18
C GLY A 425 -3.29 -1.06 -27.78
N SER A 426 -4.08 -1.59 -26.85
CA SER A 426 -4.02 -2.98 -26.41
C SER A 426 -5.40 -3.62 -26.49
N VAL A 427 -5.47 -4.86 -26.94
CA VAL A 427 -6.68 -5.69 -26.94
C VAL A 427 -6.60 -6.71 -25.81
N VAL A 428 -7.61 -6.73 -24.95
CA VAL A 428 -7.83 -7.79 -23.96
C VAL A 428 -8.92 -8.71 -24.47
N GLY A 429 -8.54 -9.92 -24.88
CA GLY A 429 -9.49 -11.00 -25.19
C GLY A 429 -9.71 -11.97 -24.04
N MET A 430 -8.80 -11.99 -23.05
CA MET A 430 -8.78 -13.00 -22.01
C MET A 430 -8.16 -12.51 -20.72
N MET A 431 -8.79 -12.88 -19.60
CA MET A 431 -8.26 -12.72 -18.25
C MET A 431 -8.69 -13.91 -17.39
N ALA A 432 -7.77 -14.46 -16.61
CA ALA A 432 -8.02 -15.59 -15.73
C ALA A 432 -7.29 -15.39 -14.39
N VAL A 433 -7.96 -15.69 -13.29
CA VAL A 433 -7.35 -15.68 -11.95
C VAL A 433 -7.86 -16.90 -11.19
N GLU A 434 -6.96 -17.61 -10.51
CA GLU A 434 -7.34 -18.72 -9.64
C GLU A 434 -8.29 -18.25 -8.53
N PRO A 435 -9.39 -18.98 -8.24
CA PRO A 435 -10.35 -18.57 -7.21
C PRO A 435 -9.72 -18.32 -5.83
N ARG A 436 -8.76 -19.17 -5.42
CA ARG A 436 -7.99 -19.01 -4.17
C ARG A 436 -7.09 -17.77 -4.14
N SER A 437 -6.89 -17.14 -5.28
CA SER A 437 -6.06 -15.95 -5.46
C SER A 437 -6.88 -14.80 -6.05
N ALA A 438 -8.17 -14.71 -5.76
CA ALA A 438 -9.06 -13.64 -6.25
C ALA A 438 -8.51 -12.21 -6.01
N ALA A 439 -7.71 -12.01 -4.95
CA ALA A 439 -7.01 -10.76 -4.68
C ALA A 439 -5.99 -10.33 -5.75
N ALA A 440 -5.60 -11.24 -6.66
CA ALA A 440 -4.75 -10.93 -7.82
C ALA A 440 -5.50 -10.20 -8.94
N GLN A 441 -6.83 -10.31 -9.02
CA GLN A 441 -7.62 -9.70 -10.09
C GLN A 441 -7.49 -8.16 -10.12
N PRO A 442 -7.61 -7.41 -9.01
CA PRO A 442 -7.35 -5.97 -8.99
C PRO A 442 -5.96 -5.58 -9.52
N VAL A 443 -4.93 -6.36 -9.17
CA VAL A 443 -3.54 -6.14 -9.62
C VAL A 443 -3.45 -6.30 -11.14
N LEU A 444 -4.10 -7.33 -11.67
CA LEU A 444 -4.13 -7.60 -13.11
C LEU A 444 -4.91 -6.53 -13.89
N VAL A 445 -6.07 -6.10 -13.40
CA VAL A 445 -6.85 -5.02 -14.02
C VAL A 445 -6.06 -3.70 -14.02
N ARG A 446 -5.35 -3.37 -12.94
CA ARG A 446 -4.45 -2.20 -12.91
C ARG A 446 -3.34 -2.31 -13.95
N HIS A 447 -2.75 -3.49 -14.12
CA HIS A 447 -1.75 -3.72 -15.16
C HIS A 447 -2.32 -3.55 -16.57
N ILE A 448 -3.50 -4.10 -16.85
CA ILE A 448 -4.22 -3.91 -18.11
C ILE A 448 -4.40 -2.41 -18.40
N LEU A 449 -4.91 -1.64 -17.44
CA LEU A 449 -5.12 -0.20 -17.59
C LEU A 449 -3.81 0.57 -17.81
N ARG A 450 -2.76 0.26 -17.05
CA ARG A 450 -1.44 0.91 -17.23
C ARG A 450 -0.86 0.63 -18.62
N THR A 451 -0.91 -0.62 -19.07
CA THR A 451 -0.45 -1.02 -20.41
C THR A 451 -1.26 -0.30 -21.47
N ALA A 452 -2.58 -0.26 -21.32
CA ALA A 452 -3.47 0.43 -22.24
C ALA A 452 -3.16 1.94 -22.34
N VAL A 453 -3.03 2.64 -21.21
CA VAL A 453 -2.71 4.07 -21.16
C VAL A 453 -1.34 4.38 -21.76
N ALA A 454 -0.36 3.49 -21.55
CA ALA A 454 0.95 3.58 -22.19
C ALA A 454 0.83 3.38 -23.72
N SER A 455 0.01 2.43 -24.16
CA SER A 455 -0.22 2.13 -25.59
C SER A 455 -1.20 3.08 -26.30
N GLY A 456 -1.90 3.96 -25.58
CA GLY A 456 -2.82 4.95 -26.13
C GLY A 456 -4.30 4.55 -26.20
N GLY A 457 -4.65 3.31 -25.85
CA GLY A 457 -6.05 2.87 -25.81
C GLY A 457 -6.25 1.43 -25.37
N LEU A 458 -7.50 1.08 -25.04
CA LEU A 458 -7.93 -0.25 -24.64
C LEU A 458 -9.13 -0.71 -25.46
N VAL A 459 -9.07 -1.94 -25.96
CA VAL A 459 -10.23 -2.68 -26.45
C VAL A 459 -10.40 -3.92 -25.59
N VAL A 460 -11.62 -4.16 -25.10
CA VAL A 460 -12.00 -5.37 -24.38
C VAL A 460 -13.02 -6.12 -25.23
N SER A 461 -12.72 -7.37 -25.59
CA SER A 461 -13.65 -8.27 -26.28
C SER A 461 -14.01 -9.42 -25.35
N THR A 462 -15.26 -9.45 -24.87
CA THR A 462 -15.69 -10.44 -23.89
C THR A 462 -17.18 -10.78 -23.99
N PRO A 463 -17.55 -12.08 -24.04
CA PRO A 463 -18.95 -12.50 -23.95
C PRO A 463 -19.46 -12.56 -22.49
N TRP A 464 -18.61 -12.27 -21.50
CA TRP A 464 -18.91 -12.51 -20.08
C TRP A 464 -19.40 -11.27 -19.36
N VAL A 465 -20.65 -11.35 -18.89
CA VAL A 465 -21.37 -10.27 -18.19
C VAL A 465 -20.55 -9.67 -17.03
N PRO A 466 -19.84 -10.42 -16.17
CA PRO A 466 -19.01 -9.81 -15.13
C PRO A 466 -17.91 -8.89 -15.70
N TYR A 467 -17.23 -9.29 -16.78
CA TYR A 467 -16.21 -8.46 -17.43
C TYR A 467 -16.81 -7.29 -18.21
N GLN A 468 -17.99 -7.46 -18.81
CA GLN A 468 -18.75 -6.37 -19.44
C GLN A 468 -19.12 -5.29 -18.41
N ARG A 469 -19.61 -5.71 -17.22
CA ARG A 469 -19.91 -4.78 -16.10
C ARG A 469 -18.65 -4.07 -15.62
N ILE A 470 -17.52 -4.78 -15.56
CA ILE A 470 -16.23 -4.19 -15.21
C ILE A 470 -15.83 -3.13 -16.25
N ALA A 471 -15.90 -3.46 -17.55
CA ALA A 471 -15.59 -2.53 -18.64
C ALA A 471 -16.48 -1.28 -18.61
N ALA A 472 -17.79 -1.46 -18.47
CA ALA A 472 -18.75 -0.35 -18.35
C ALA A 472 -18.49 0.51 -17.10
N ARG A 473 -18.18 -0.10 -15.95
CA ARG A 473 -17.85 0.61 -14.70
C ARG A 473 -16.54 1.39 -14.79
N PHE A 474 -15.57 0.90 -15.57
CA PHE A 474 -14.37 1.65 -15.92
C PHE A 474 -14.61 2.70 -17.00
N GLY A 475 -15.88 2.92 -17.38
CA GLY A 475 -16.27 3.84 -18.42
C GLY A 475 -15.53 3.50 -19.70
N LEU A 476 -15.65 2.30 -20.23
CA LEU A 476 -15.36 2.02 -21.64
C LEU A 476 -16.67 2.12 -22.43
N ASP A 477 -16.59 2.63 -23.66
CA ASP A 477 -17.75 2.77 -24.54
C ASP A 477 -18.06 1.43 -25.20
N HIS A 478 -19.32 1.00 -25.17
CA HIS A 478 -19.76 -0.19 -25.90
C HIS A 478 -19.80 0.13 -27.39
N LEU A 479 -19.02 -0.61 -28.17
CA LEU A 479 -18.92 -0.45 -29.63
C LEU A 479 -19.97 -1.30 -30.36
N GLY A 480 -20.37 -2.41 -29.75
CA GLY A 480 -21.28 -3.39 -30.33
C GLY A 480 -20.79 -4.82 -30.08
N ASP A 481 -21.50 -5.78 -30.66
CA ASP A 481 -21.21 -7.20 -30.47
C ASP A 481 -20.55 -7.80 -31.71
N THR A 482 -19.76 -8.86 -31.55
CA THR A 482 -19.21 -9.65 -32.66
C THR A 482 -20.31 -10.39 -33.41
N ARG A 483 -20.22 -10.51 -34.74
CA ARG A 483 -21.19 -11.26 -35.56
C ARG A 483 -21.28 -12.74 -35.18
N HIS A 484 -20.14 -13.34 -34.86
CA HIS A 484 -20.03 -14.76 -34.53
C HIS A 484 -19.65 -14.94 -33.07
N ASP A 485 -20.29 -15.92 -32.43
CA ASP A 485 -19.87 -16.44 -31.13
C ASP A 485 -18.56 -17.21 -31.30
N LEU A 486 -17.44 -16.46 -31.22
CA LEU A 486 -16.08 -16.97 -31.30
C LEU A 486 -15.85 -18.13 -30.32
N TYR A 487 -16.51 -18.04 -29.18
CA TYR A 487 -16.32 -18.86 -28.01
C TYR A 487 -17.27 -20.06 -27.95
N ARG A 488 -18.28 -20.12 -28.84
CA ARG A 488 -19.32 -21.16 -28.90
C ARG A 488 -20.00 -21.40 -27.54
N CYS A 489 -20.27 -20.30 -26.85
CA CYS A 489 -20.88 -20.25 -25.53
C CYS A 489 -22.35 -19.81 -25.54
N GLY A 490 -22.94 -19.66 -26.72
CA GLY A 490 -24.28 -19.12 -26.94
C GLY A 490 -24.36 -17.60 -26.86
N ARG A 491 -23.24 -16.88 -26.84
CA ARG A 491 -23.21 -15.42 -26.70
C ARG A 491 -22.13 -14.79 -27.60
N PRO A 492 -22.46 -13.76 -28.40
CA PRO A 492 -21.43 -12.97 -29.06
C PRO A 492 -20.60 -12.21 -28.02
N SER A 493 -19.36 -11.89 -28.37
CA SER A 493 -18.51 -11.02 -27.56
C SER A 493 -18.98 -9.59 -27.69
N ALA A 494 -19.22 -8.91 -26.56
CA ALA A 494 -19.39 -7.48 -26.55
C ALA A 494 -18.02 -6.80 -26.61
N LEU A 495 -17.88 -5.80 -27.48
CA LEU A 495 -16.68 -4.98 -27.59
C LEU A 495 -16.86 -3.68 -26.82
N TYR A 496 -15.86 -3.36 -26.01
CA TYR A 496 -15.75 -2.10 -25.30
C TYR A 496 -14.44 -1.42 -25.67
N THR A 497 -14.46 -0.11 -25.87
CA THR A 497 -13.28 0.67 -26.26
C THR A 497 -13.11 1.92 -25.41
N ARG A 498 -11.87 2.35 -25.21
CA ARG A 498 -11.53 3.68 -24.69
C ARG A 498 -10.19 4.11 -25.26
N ALA A 499 -10.17 5.29 -25.85
CA ALA A 499 -8.92 5.98 -26.18
C ALA A 499 -8.33 6.64 -24.93
N PHE A 500 -7.02 6.54 -24.76
CA PHE A 500 -6.25 7.16 -23.68
C PHE A 500 -5.27 8.19 -24.25
N THR A 501 -5.74 9.01 -25.19
CA THR A 501 -4.98 10.12 -25.74
C THR A 501 -4.73 11.19 -24.65
N PRO A 502 -3.74 12.08 -24.82
CA PRO A 502 -3.56 13.22 -23.93
C PRO A 502 -4.82 14.09 -23.76
N HIS A 503 -5.71 14.09 -24.77
CA HIS A 503 -6.96 14.84 -24.74
C HIS A 503 -8.07 14.13 -23.95
N ASP A 504 -8.23 12.81 -24.15
CA ASP A 504 -9.34 12.04 -23.58
C ASP A 504 -9.08 11.57 -22.15
N LEU A 505 -7.82 11.28 -21.83
CA LEU A 505 -7.45 10.71 -20.54
C LEU A 505 -7.87 11.58 -19.33
N PRO A 506 -7.71 12.93 -19.34
CA PRO A 506 -8.16 13.76 -18.23
C PRO A 506 -9.67 13.73 -17.99
N SER A 507 -10.50 13.69 -19.04
CA SER A 507 -11.96 13.65 -18.89
C SER A 507 -12.42 12.30 -18.34
N TRP A 508 -11.85 11.21 -18.86
CA TRP A 508 -12.09 9.86 -18.35
C TRP A 508 -11.72 9.74 -16.87
N LEU A 509 -10.54 10.21 -16.46
CA LEU A 509 -10.11 10.18 -15.06
C LEU A 509 -11.05 10.98 -14.14
N ARG A 510 -11.55 12.14 -14.59
CA ARG A 510 -12.55 12.90 -13.83
C ARG A 510 -13.86 12.12 -13.69
N GLY A 511 -14.31 11.42 -14.73
CA GLY A 511 -15.46 10.51 -14.64
C GLY A 511 -15.24 9.37 -13.65
N MET A 512 -14.04 8.78 -13.63
CA MET A 512 -13.67 7.70 -12.71
C MET A 512 -13.60 8.09 -11.23
N GLN A 513 -13.37 9.38 -10.95
CA GLN A 513 -13.44 9.92 -9.58
C GLN A 513 -14.88 10.02 -9.06
N GLY A 514 -15.87 9.75 -9.92
CA GLY A 514 -17.27 10.05 -9.67
C GLY A 514 -17.52 11.56 -9.72
N PRO A 515 -18.76 12.02 -9.50
CA PRO A 515 -19.02 13.44 -9.29
C PRO A 515 -18.06 13.95 -8.21
N HIS A 516 -17.19 14.89 -8.61
CA HIS A 516 -16.18 15.46 -7.73
C HIS A 516 -16.87 15.88 -6.43
N PRO A 517 -16.34 15.53 -5.24
CA PRO A 517 -16.93 15.96 -3.97
C PRO A 517 -17.00 17.49 -3.77
N ALA A 518 -16.56 18.29 -4.75
CA ALA A 518 -16.88 19.71 -4.81
C ALA A 518 -18.38 19.98 -5.12
N ALA A 519 -19.08 19.06 -5.80
CA ALA A 519 -20.53 19.16 -6.09
C ALA A 519 -21.40 18.27 -5.18
N ALA A 520 -20.85 17.17 -4.66
CA ALA A 520 -21.45 16.37 -3.60
C ALA A 520 -20.47 16.28 -2.44
N SER A 521 -20.22 17.42 -1.78
CA SER A 521 -19.47 17.39 -0.54
C SER A 521 -20.23 16.48 0.42
N ARG A 522 -19.57 15.41 0.89
CA ARG A 522 -20.16 14.52 1.91
C ARG A 522 -20.77 15.41 2.98
N PRO A 523 -22.01 15.13 3.44
CA PRO A 523 -22.68 15.99 4.41
C PRO A 523 -21.78 16.36 5.60
N ALA A 524 -20.90 15.45 6.03
CA ALA A 524 -19.93 15.71 7.11
C ALA A 524 -18.85 16.75 6.80
N GLY A 525 -18.38 16.84 5.55
CA GLY A 525 -17.47 17.90 5.12
C GLY A 525 -18.15 19.26 5.15
N LEU A 526 -19.34 19.34 4.56
CA LEU A 526 -20.13 20.57 4.55
C LEU A 526 -20.46 21.05 5.96
N VAL A 527 -20.93 20.14 6.82
CA VAL A 527 -21.30 20.49 8.20
C VAL A 527 -20.08 20.99 8.97
N ARG A 528 -18.91 20.38 8.77
CA ARG A 528 -17.66 20.86 9.38
C ARG A 528 -17.29 22.26 8.88
N ASP A 529 -17.34 22.50 7.58
CA ASP A 529 -17.03 23.81 7.00
C ASP A 529 -18.02 24.88 7.48
N ALA A 530 -19.31 24.55 7.53
CA ALA A 530 -20.35 25.42 8.06
C ALA A 530 -20.17 25.71 9.55
N LEU A 531 -19.81 24.71 10.38
CA LEU A 531 -19.45 24.92 11.78
C LEU A 531 -18.21 25.81 11.96
N ARG A 532 -17.23 25.71 11.05
CA ARG A 532 -16.03 26.57 11.07
C ARG A 532 -16.37 28.02 10.74
N ASP A 533 -17.30 28.23 9.81
CA ASP A 533 -17.73 29.56 9.35
C ASP A 533 -18.99 30.07 10.09
N LEU A 534 -19.40 29.41 11.18
CA LEU A 534 -20.62 29.70 11.95
C LEU A 534 -20.72 31.16 12.46
N HIS A 535 -19.57 31.81 12.68
CA HIS A 535 -19.47 33.20 13.13
C HIS A 535 -19.22 34.19 12.00
N ARG A 536 -19.34 33.75 10.74
CA ARG A 536 -19.10 34.54 9.53
C ARG A 536 -20.31 34.41 8.61
N PRO A 537 -21.35 35.24 8.79
CA PRO A 537 -22.62 35.07 8.09
C PRO A 537 -22.46 35.05 6.57
N ASP A 538 -21.59 35.88 6.00
CA ASP A 538 -21.34 35.92 4.54
C ASP A 538 -20.76 34.60 4.01
N ARG A 539 -19.86 33.97 4.77
CA ARG A 539 -19.26 32.69 4.39
C ARG A 539 -20.21 31.52 4.58
N LEU A 540 -21.03 31.58 5.63
CA LEU A 540 -22.06 30.58 5.88
C LEU A 540 -23.17 30.64 4.81
N ALA A 541 -23.55 31.84 4.36
CA ALA A 541 -24.48 32.03 3.25
C ALA A 541 -23.93 31.47 1.92
N ALA A 542 -22.61 31.54 1.71
CA ALA A 542 -21.95 30.94 0.55
C ALA A 542 -21.74 29.41 0.67
N SER A 543 -22.13 28.79 1.78
CA SER A 543 -21.96 27.35 2.01
C SER A 543 -22.92 26.53 1.14
N PRO A 544 -22.49 25.42 0.52
CA PRO A 544 -23.40 24.51 -0.19
C PRO A 544 -24.53 23.94 0.69
N LEU A 545 -24.33 23.88 2.02
CA LEU A 545 -25.39 23.48 2.96
C LEU A 545 -26.56 24.47 2.99
N HIS A 546 -26.31 25.75 2.73
CA HIS A 546 -27.33 26.79 2.71
C HIS A 546 -28.28 26.59 1.50
N ALA A 547 -27.71 26.26 0.34
CA ALA A 547 -28.49 25.91 -0.85
C ALA A 547 -29.35 24.65 -0.62
N LEU A 548 -28.85 23.68 0.15
CA LEU A 548 -29.59 22.47 0.53
C LEU A 548 -30.67 22.73 1.58
N SER A 549 -30.50 23.74 2.43
CA SER A 549 -31.48 24.04 3.49
C SER A 549 -32.68 24.85 3.02
N GLY A 550 -32.58 25.57 1.89
CA GLY A 550 -33.66 26.43 1.40
C GLY A 550 -34.08 27.53 2.39
N HIS A 551 -33.27 27.79 3.40
CA HIS A 551 -33.50 28.73 4.51
C HIS A 551 -32.38 29.75 4.54
N GLY A 552 -32.65 30.96 5.04
CA GLY A 552 -31.66 32.02 5.29
C GLY A 552 -30.42 31.55 6.08
N PRO A 553 -29.28 32.25 6.02
CA PRO A 553 -28.05 31.85 6.72
C PRO A 553 -28.17 31.82 8.25
N VAL A 554 -29.07 32.64 8.83
CA VAL A 554 -29.36 32.65 10.28
C VAL A 554 -30.01 31.33 10.73
N PRO A 555 -31.09 30.83 10.10
CA PRO A 555 -31.64 29.49 10.34
C PRO A 555 -30.63 28.34 10.26
N LEU A 556 -29.70 28.35 9.30
CA LEU A 556 -28.67 27.31 9.19
C LEU A 556 -27.70 27.36 10.39
N ALA A 557 -27.31 28.56 10.81
CA ALA A 557 -26.45 28.72 11.98
C ALA A 557 -27.14 28.20 13.26
N ASP A 558 -28.43 28.47 13.42
CA ASP A 558 -29.21 28.02 14.56
C ASP A 558 -29.40 26.51 14.56
N LEU A 559 -29.67 25.90 13.41
CA LEU A 559 -29.71 24.44 13.26
C LEU A 559 -28.39 23.78 13.70
N LEU A 560 -27.25 24.32 13.26
CA LEU A 560 -25.93 23.80 13.62
C LEU A 560 -25.63 23.95 15.12
N ARG A 561 -25.98 25.10 15.72
CA ARG A 561 -25.86 25.31 17.17
C ARG A 561 -26.73 24.32 17.94
N HIS A 562 -27.99 24.19 17.54
CA HIS A 562 -28.94 23.29 18.16
C HIS A 562 -28.47 21.84 18.10
N ALA A 563 -27.98 21.37 16.95
CA ALA A 563 -27.44 20.02 16.81
C ALA A 563 -26.22 19.76 17.73
N VAL A 564 -25.32 20.74 17.87
CA VAL A 564 -24.17 20.64 18.78
C VAL A 564 -24.61 20.64 20.25
N ASP A 565 -25.55 21.51 20.63
CA ASP A 565 -26.04 21.61 22.00
C ASP A 565 -26.88 20.38 22.40
N ALA A 566 -27.71 19.86 21.48
CA ALA A 566 -28.44 18.60 21.67
C ALA A 566 -27.47 17.43 21.91
N LEU A 567 -26.38 17.36 21.13
CA LEU A 567 -25.34 16.36 21.33
C LEU A 567 -24.65 16.52 22.70
N ALA A 568 -24.36 17.77 23.11
CA ALA A 568 -23.73 18.06 24.40
C ALA A 568 -24.63 17.74 25.59
N ALA A 569 -25.95 17.79 25.41
CA ALA A 569 -26.97 17.45 26.41
C ALA A 569 -27.40 15.97 26.38
N SER A 570 -26.84 15.15 25.48
CA SER A 570 -27.19 13.73 25.34
C SER A 570 -26.96 12.95 26.64
N ALA A 571 -27.88 12.03 26.97
CA ALA A 571 -27.70 11.11 28.09
C ALA A 571 -26.58 10.09 27.83
N ALA A 572 -26.22 9.84 26.56
CA ALA A 572 -25.10 8.98 26.20
C ALA A 572 -23.76 9.70 26.47
N PRO A 573 -22.89 9.17 27.35
CA PRO A 573 -21.66 9.87 27.75
C PRO A 573 -20.71 10.20 26.59
N ALA A 574 -20.65 9.32 25.58
CA ALA A 574 -19.83 9.51 24.39
C ALA A 574 -20.30 10.69 23.52
N ASP A 575 -21.61 10.85 23.41
CA ASP A 575 -22.24 11.94 22.66
C ASP A 575 -22.08 13.25 23.43
N ALA A 576 -22.39 13.27 24.73
CA ALA A 576 -22.22 14.45 25.58
C ALA A 576 -20.77 14.97 25.57
N GLU A 577 -19.78 14.08 25.62
CA GLU A 577 -18.36 14.44 25.51
C GLU A 577 -18.01 15.00 24.13
N ALA A 578 -18.51 14.38 23.06
CA ALA A 578 -18.31 14.86 21.69
C ALA A 578 -18.97 16.23 21.45
N GLY A 579 -20.20 16.43 21.91
CA GLY A 579 -20.92 17.70 21.85
C GLY A 579 -20.22 18.80 22.65
N ARG A 580 -19.71 18.48 23.85
CA ARG A 580 -18.88 19.42 24.63
C ARG A 580 -17.61 19.85 23.88
N ILE A 581 -16.92 18.91 23.23
CA ILE A 581 -15.76 19.21 22.39
C ILE A 581 -16.13 20.16 21.24
N LEU A 582 -17.22 19.87 20.51
CA LEU A 582 -17.68 20.70 19.41
C LEU A 582 -18.11 22.09 19.87
N ARG A 583 -18.82 22.18 21.01
CA ARG A 583 -19.24 23.45 21.62
C ARG A 583 -18.04 24.31 22.00
N LEU A 584 -17.05 23.74 22.67
CA LEU A 584 -15.83 24.46 23.04
C LEU A 584 -15.04 24.93 21.81
N TYR A 585 -14.95 24.09 20.79
CA TYR A 585 -14.11 24.37 19.62
C TYR A 585 -14.78 25.30 18.60
N TYR A 586 -16.01 25.01 18.17
CA TYR A 586 -16.71 25.75 17.12
C TYR A 586 -17.57 26.90 17.66
N LEU A 587 -18.34 26.67 18.74
CA LEU A 587 -19.26 27.69 19.27
C LEU A 587 -18.52 28.74 20.11
N GLN A 588 -17.72 28.30 21.07
CA GLN A 588 -17.04 29.17 22.03
C GLN A 588 -15.63 29.61 21.58
N ARG A 589 -15.04 28.92 20.61
CA ARG A 589 -13.67 29.15 20.11
C ARG A 589 -12.63 29.23 21.24
N ALA A 590 -12.77 28.36 22.24
CA ALA A 590 -12.01 28.40 23.50
C ALA A 590 -10.54 27.94 23.38
N GLY A 591 -10.01 27.74 22.17
CA GLY A 591 -8.62 27.39 21.90
C GLY A 591 -8.39 26.40 20.77
N GLY A 592 -7.12 26.09 20.52
CA GLY A 592 -6.72 25.01 19.60
C GLY A 592 -6.95 23.61 20.20
N HIS A 593 -6.88 22.58 19.35
CA HIS A 593 -7.16 21.20 19.74
C HIS A 593 -6.35 20.70 20.95
N ASP A 594 -5.07 21.06 21.05
CA ASP A 594 -4.22 20.63 22.17
C ASP A 594 -4.62 21.25 23.51
N LEU A 595 -4.98 22.54 23.49
CA LEU A 595 -5.48 23.22 24.68
C LEU A 595 -6.81 22.62 25.15
N LEU A 596 -7.71 22.32 24.21
CA LEU A 596 -9.00 21.73 24.54
C LEU A 596 -8.89 20.29 25.03
N ALA A 597 -8.03 19.47 24.41
CA ALA A 597 -7.75 18.12 24.88
C ALA A 597 -7.22 18.13 26.32
N HIS A 598 -6.26 19.02 26.61
CA HIS A 598 -5.72 19.18 27.96
C HIS A 598 -6.78 19.66 28.96
N ARG A 599 -7.57 20.68 28.61
CA ARG A 599 -8.64 21.24 29.45
C ARG A 599 -9.74 20.21 29.78
N LEU A 600 -10.01 19.29 28.85
CA LEU A 600 -10.98 18.22 29.04
C LEU A 600 -10.38 16.97 29.70
N HIS A 601 -9.10 17.01 30.08
CA HIS A 601 -8.36 15.85 30.59
C HIS A 601 -8.42 14.63 29.67
N LEU A 602 -8.48 14.87 28.36
CA LEU A 602 -8.51 13.83 27.34
C LEU A 602 -7.12 13.63 26.75
N SER A 603 -6.77 12.37 26.51
CA SER A 603 -5.65 12.07 25.62
C SER A 603 -5.94 12.68 24.24
N ARG A 604 -4.90 13.10 23.51
CA ARG A 604 -5.04 13.65 22.16
C ARG A 604 -5.80 12.69 21.23
N ALA A 605 -5.55 11.39 21.33
CA ALA A 605 -6.25 10.37 20.54
C ALA A 605 -7.74 10.30 20.90
N THR A 606 -8.07 10.30 22.20
CA THR A 606 -9.47 10.30 22.67
C THR A 606 -10.21 11.55 22.19
N TYR A 607 -9.57 12.73 22.28
CA TYR A 607 -10.12 13.99 21.81
C TYR A 607 -10.50 13.94 20.33
N PHE A 608 -9.58 13.53 19.44
CA PHE A 608 -9.88 13.48 18.00
C PHE A 608 -10.94 12.42 17.67
N ARG A 609 -10.92 11.26 18.34
CA ARG A 609 -11.96 10.24 18.16
C ARG A 609 -13.35 10.79 18.52
N ARG A 610 -13.46 11.54 19.62
CA ARG A 610 -14.72 12.18 20.04
C ARG A 610 -15.13 13.34 19.15
N LEU A 611 -14.17 14.12 18.66
CA LEU A 611 -14.42 15.18 17.69
C LEU A 611 -15.02 14.61 16.39
N ASP A 612 -14.41 13.57 15.83
CA ASP A 612 -14.90 12.92 14.61
C ASP A 612 -16.26 12.25 14.82
N HIS A 613 -16.45 11.57 15.95
CA HIS A 613 -17.75 11.03 16.35
C HIS A 613 -18.83 12.11 16.42
N GLY A 614 -18.54 13.23 17.07
CA GLY A 614 -19.48 14.34 17.17
C GLY A 614 -19.83 14.95 15.82
N LEU A 615 -18.84 15.13 14.95
CA LEU A 615 -19.08 15.61 13.60
C LEU A 615 -19.98 14.67 12.80
N ALA A 616 -19.79 13.35 12.93
CA ALA A 616 -20.67 12.37 12.31
C ALA A 616 -22.11 12.45 12.84
N GLN A 617 -22.30 12.63 14.15
CA GLN A 617 -23.63 12.78 14.75
C GLN A 617 -24.33 14.07 14.34
N VAL A 618 -23.65 15.22 14.41
CA VAL A 618 -24.21 16.50 13.94
C VAL A 618 -24.55 16.42 12.46
N THR A 619 -23.74 15.72 11.67
CA THR A 619 -24.05 15.48 10.26
C THR A 619 -25.35 14.73 10.07
N ALA A 620 -25.58 13.65 10.84
CA ALA A 620 -26.81 12.88 10.76
C ALA A 620 -28.02 13.74 11.15
N ILE A 621 -27.93 14.48 12.26
CA ILE A 621 -28.99 15.38 12.74
C ILE A 621 -29.33 16.44 11.68
N VAL A 622 -28.31 17.12 11.14
CA VAL A 622 -28.51 18.17 10.12
C VAL A 622 -29.11 17.56 8.86
N THR A 623 -28.56 16.45 8.36
CA THR A 623 -29.07 15.82 7.12
C THR A 623 -30.53 15.38 7.28
N GLN A 624 -30.91 14.84 8.45
CA GLN A 624 -32.29 14.47 8.74
C GLN A 624 -33.21 15.69 8.81
N ALA A 625 -32.77 16.77 9.46
CA ALA A 625 -33.52 18.03 9.53
C ALA A 625 -33.74 18.64 8.14
N LEU A 626 -32.73 18.58 7.26
CA LEU A 626 -32.83 19.08 5.88
C LEU A 626 -33.70 18.20 4.97
N ALA A 627 -33.83 16.90 5.28
CA ALA A 627 -34.65 15.98 4.51
C ALA A 627 -36.14 16.03 4.88
N THR A 628 -36.49 16.65 6.02
CA THR A 628 -37.88 16.75 6.48
C THR A 628 -38.46 18.07 5.98
N PRO A 629 -39.37 18.08 4.99
CA PRO A 629 -39.96 19.33 4.53
C PRO A 629 -40.71 19.99 5.69
N GLY A 630 -40.43 21.27 5.93
CA GLY A 630 -41.18 22.06 6.89
C GLY A 630 -42.68 22.03 6.57
N PRO A 631 -43.58 22.17 7.56
CA PRO A 631 -44.99 22.30 7.28
C PRO A 631 -45.22 23.48 6.32
N PRO A 632 -46.12 23.37 5.34
CA PRO A 632 -46.43 24.49 4.44
C PRO A 632 -46.88 25.67 5.30
N GLY A 633 -46.15 26.79 5.18
CA GLY A 633 -46.42 28.04 5.89
C GLY A 633 -47.60 28.80 5.32
#